data_AF-A0A942RG95-F1
#
_entry.id   AF-A0A942RG95-F1
#
_cell.length_a   1.000
_cell.length_b   1.000
_cell.length_c   1.000
_cell.angle_alpha   90.00
_cell.angle_beta   90.00
_cell.angle_gamma   90.00
#
_symmetry.space_group_name_H-M   'P 1'
#
loop_
_entity.id
_entity.type
_entity.pdbx_description
1 polymer ?
#
loop_
_entity_poly.entity_id
_entity_poly.type
_entity_poly.pdbx_seq_one_letter_code
_entity_poly.pdbx_strand_id
1 'polypeptide(L)'
;MENKNRNGKQPERKNPPPRKQKMLKPSKNRPQKPMGDNEFNWSTGLRNIFTLTSIIVVVFLLITLFRSGEAGDIEVSFPEYLQQIEQKNIKEAVIKKSDFSNFVFIGTLNQPIEKRSSSGSSTAYTRIVVVLPYVDSAVIQQWNTAGFKYNIIREDSTWLNSLYSVLPWVFIFAVWLFVMRRMQGGGV
;
A
#
# COMPACT_ATOMS: atom_id res chain seq x y z
N MET A 1 99.81 5.94 -53.18
CA MET A 1 99.85 6.90 -54.30
C MET A 1 98.51 6.73 -55.02
N GLU A 2 97.36 7.16 -54.51
CA GLU A 2 96.84 8.52 -54.23
C GLU A 2 97.03 9.52 -55.38
N ASN A 3 95.88 10.13 -55.74
CA ASN A 3 95.63 11.37 -56.49
C ASN A 3 95.48 11.27 -58.02
N LYS A 4 94.48 11.90 -58.67
CA LYS A 4 93.80 13.15 -58.30
C LYS A 4 92.58 13.44 -59.22
N ASN A 5 91.53 14.04 -58.63
CA ASN A 5 90.70 15.15 -59.14
C ASN A 5 89.71 14.94 -60.32
N ARG A 6 88.57 15.65 -60.41
CA ARG A 6 87.77 16.51 -59.50
C ARG A 6 86.50 16.95 -60.25
N ASN A 7 85.45 17.23 -59.45
CA ASN A 7 84.39 18.24 -59.66
C ASN A 7 83.40 18.07 -60.83
N GLY A 8 82.10 18.32 -60.67
CA GLY A 8 81.38 18.79 -59.49
C GLY A 8 79.97 19.29 -59.83
N LYS A 9 79.32 19.81 -58.78
CA LYS A 9 78.12 20.66 -58.73
C LYS A 9 76.75 19.98 -58.78
N GLN A 10 76.25 19.80 -57.56
CA GLN A 10 74.86 19.69 -57.16
C GLN A 10 74.20 21.09 -57.16
N PRO A 11 72.89 21.19 -57.42
CA PRO A 11 72.09 22.03 -56.54
C PRO A 11 70.78 21.39 -56.08
N GLU A 12 70.48 21.65 -54.81
CA GLU A 12 69.19 22.10 -54.30
C GLU A 12 67.99 21.13 -54.13
N ARG A 13 67.87 20.66 -52.87
CA ARG A 13 66.69 20.59 -51.99
C ARG A 13 65.34 20.16 -52.58
N LYS A 14 64.79 19.09 -51.99
CA LYS A 14 63.50 19.15 -51.26
C LYS A 14 63.34 17.93 -50.35
N ASN A 15 63.04 18.20 -49.09
CA ASN A 15 62.76 17.22 -48.03
C ASN A 15 61.65 16.25 -48.46
N PRO A 16 61.71 14.96 -48.10
CA PRO A 16 60.58 14.06 -48.29
C PRO A 16 59.41 14.51 -47.39
N PRO A 17 58.17 14.50 -47.91
CA PRO A 17 56.96 14.91 -47.18
C PRO A 17 56.56 13.87 -46.11
N PRO A 18 55.58 14.19 -45.23
CA PRO A 18 55.52 13.65 -43.87
C PRO A 18 54.88 12.27 -43.76
N ARG A 19 55.14 11.67 -42.60
CA ARG A 19 54.70 10.37 -42.10
C ARG A 19 53.16 10.24 -42.03
N LYS A 20 52.65 9.16 -42.65
CA LYS A 20 51.44 8.38 -42.34
C LYS A 20 50.14 9.15 -42.05
N GLN A 21 49.21 9.10 -43.00
CA GLN A 21 47.80 8.87 -42.68
C GLN A 21 47.33 7.66 -43.50
N LYS A 22 47.05 6.55 -42.81
CA LYS A 22 46.27 5.45 -43.38
C LYS A 22 44.92 6.04 -43.76
N MET A 23 44.66 6.13 -45.06
CA MET A 23 43.37 6.57 -45.59
C MET A 23 42.30 5.63 -45.04
N LEU A 24 41.42 6.21 -44.22
CA LEU A 24 40.19 5.60 -43.76
C LEU A 24 39.36 5.23 -44.99
N LYS A 25 38.99 3.95 -45.11
CA LYS A 25 38.03 3.51 -46.11
C LYS A 25 36.70 4.24 -45.87
N PRO A 26 35.99 4.71 -46.90
CA PRO A 26 34.66 5.28 -46.70
C PRO A 26 33.72 4.16 -46.26
N SER A 27 33.36 4.17 -44.98
CA SER A 27 32.30 3.32 -44.45
C SER A 27 31.01 3.73 -45.14
N LYS A 28 30.46 2.80 -45.91
CA LYS A 28 29.14 2.87 -46.52
C LYS A 28 28.13 3.31 -45.47
N ASN A 29 27.59 4.52 -45.63
CA ASN A 29 26.44 5.01 -44.88
C ASN A 29 25.31 3.98 -44.99
N ARG A 30 25.19 3.12 -43.97
CA ARG A 30 23.91 2.55 -43.61
C ARG A 30 23.24 3.60 -42.73
N PRO A 31 22.01 4.04 -43.03
CA PRO A 31 21.26 4.83 -42.07
C PRO A 31 21.17 4.00 -40.79
N GLN A 32 21.82 4.45 -39.72
CA GLN A 32 21.45 4.01 -38.39
C GLN A 32 20.01 4.46 -38.22
N LYS A 33 19.11 3.47 -38.25
CA LYS A 33 17.76 3.60 -37.70
C LYS A 33 17.87 4.30 -36.35
N PRO A 34 16.87 5.13 -35.99
CA PRO A 34 16.87 5.83 -34.70
C PRO A 34 17.21 4.80 -33.63
N MET A 35 18.04 5.20 -32.65
CA MET A 35 18.09 4.51 -31.37
C MET A 35 16.64 4.37 -30.96
N GLY A 36 16.14 3.15 -31.16
CA GLY A 36 14.86 2.72 -30.68
C GLY A 36 14.87 3.06 -29.22
N ASP A 37 13.77 3.68 -28.82
CA ASP A 37 13.08 3.27 -27.63
C ASP A 37 14.01 2.83 -26.48
N ASN A 38 13.95 3.63 -25.42
CA ASN A 38 13.57 3.04 -24.14
C ASN A 38 12.32 2.15 -24.35
N GLU A 39 12.49 1.01 -25.02
CA GLU A 39 11.67 -0.17 -24.93
C GLU A 39 11.94 -0.58 -23.50
N PHE A 40 11.15 0.01 -22.60
CA PHE A 40 10.80 -0.56 -21.33
C PHE A 40 10.76 -2.07 -21.57
N ASN A 41 11.79 -2.80 -21.13
CA ASN A 41 12.00 -4.22 -21.43
C ASN A 41 10.80 -4.97 -20.87
N TRP A 42 9.72 -5.04 -21.65
CA TRP A 42 8.41 -5.36 -21.12
C TRP A 42 8.38 -6.83 -20.79
N SER A 43 9.17 -7.71 -21.41
CA SER A 43 9.24 -9.13 -21.02
C SER A 43 9.99 -9.38 -19.69
N THR A 44 11.02 -8.60 -19.37
CA THR A 44 11.75 -8.69 -18.08
C THR A 44 11.04 -7.89 -16.98
N GLY A 45 10.37 -6.79 -17.36
CA GLY A 45 9.51 -5.97 -16.51
C GLY A 45 8.14 -6.61 -16.24
N LEU A 46 7.52 -7.30 -17.20
CA LEU A 46 6.22 -7.97 -17.09
C LEU A 46 6.29 -9.11 -16.10
N ARG A 47 7.37 -9.90 -16.09
CA ARG A 47 7.54 -10.97 -15.08
C ARG A 47 7.54 -10.40 -13.65
N ASN A 48 8.10 -9.21 -13.46
CA ASN A 48 8.05 -8.47 -12.22
C ASN A 48 6.69 -7.78 -11.97
N ILE A 49 6.03 -7.26 -13.01
CA ILE A 49 4.70 -6.64 -12.93
C ILE A 49 3.65 -7.68 -12.57
N PHE A 50 3.68 -8.89 -13.11
CA PHE A 50 2.76 -9.97 -12.69
C PHE A 50 2.92 -10.31 -11.21
N THR A 51 4.15 -10.30 -10.71
CA THR A 51 4.43 -10.53 -9.28
C THR A 51 3.91 -9.36 -8.43
N LEU A 52 4.12 -8.12 -8.87
CA LEU A 52 3.66 -6.91 -8.17
C LEU A 52 2.12 -6.80 -8.18
N THR A 53 1.49 -7.00 -9.35
CA THR A 53 0.03 -7.03 -9.52
C THR A 53 -0.59 -8.17 -8.72
N SER A 54 0.04 -9.34 -8.68
CA SER A 54 -0.43 -10.47 -7.85
C SER A 54 -0.45 -10.10 -6.37
N ILE A 55 0.60 -9.44 -5.85
CA ILE A 55 0.63 -8.95 -4.47
C ILE A 55 -0.48 -7.93 -4.21
N ILE A 56 -0.68 -6.97 -5.11
CA ILE A 56 -1.74 -5.95 -4.98
C ILE A 56 -3.13 -6.61 -4.98
N VAL A 57 -3.37 -7.59 -5.86
CA VAL A 57 -4.64 -8.32 -5.94
C VAL A 57 -4.87 -9.13 -4.66
N VAL A 58 -3.85 -9.80 -4.12
CA VAL A 58 -3.97 -10.53 -2.85
C VAL A 58 -4.29 -9.57 -1.71
N VAL A 59 -3.59 -8.44 -1.60
CA VAL A 59 -3.88 -7.42 -0.58
C VAL A 59 -5.29 -6.86 -0.75
N PHE A 60 -5.72 -6.59 -1.98
CA PHE A 60 -7.07 -6.11 -2.27
C PHE A 60 -8.14 -7.14 -1.89
N LEU A 61 -7.93 -8.42 -2.20
CA LEU A 61 -8.81 -9.51 -1.79
C LEU A 61 -8.87 -9.64 -0.28
N LEU A 62 -7.75 -9.54 0.43
CA LEU A 62 -7.73 -9.51 1.88
C LEU A 62 -8.56 -8.34 2.42
N ILE A 63 -8.34 -7.12 1.94
CA ILE A 63 -9.11 -5.93 2.35
C ILE A 63 -10.61 -6.13 2.07
N THR A 64 -10.96 -6.70 0.92
CA THR A 64 -12.35 -6.91 0.53
C THR A 64 -13.03 -7.95 1.42
N LEU A 65 -12.36 -9.09 1.66
CA LEU A 65 -12.85 -10.16 2.53
C LEU A 65 -13.02 -9.70 3.99
N PHE A 66 -12.10 -8.88 4.51
CA PHE A 66 -12.22 -8.33 5.86
C PHE A 66 -13.33 -7.26 5.97
N ARG A 67 -13.51 -6.41 4.95
CA ARG A 67 -14.57 -5.37 4.96
C ARG A 67 -15.98 -5.94 4.77
N SER A 68 -16.14 -7.04 4.05
CA SER A 68 -17.45 -7.68 3.83
C SER A 68 -18.03 -8.34 5.10
N GLY A 69 -17.23 -8.55 6.14
CA GLY A 69 -17.68 -9.07 7.43
C GLY A 69 -18.21 -8.01 8.41
N GLU A 70 -17.94 -6.74 8.15
CA GLU A 70 -18.41 -5.63 8.99
C GLU A 70 -19.76 -5.15 8.48
N ALA A 71 -20.84 -5.86 8.86
CA ALA A 71 -22.18 -5.29 8.80
C ALA A 71 -22.12 -3.92 9.51
N GLY A 72 -22.38 -2.84 8.77
CA GLY A 72 -21.98 -1.49 9.14
C GLY A 72 -22.39 -1.13 10.55
N ASP A 73 -21.40 -0.93 11.41
CA ASP A 73 -21.61 -0.36 12.73
C ASP A 73 -22.07 1.08 12.55
N ILE A 74 -23.29 1.37 12.99
CA ILE A 74 -23.76 2.75 13.06
C ILE A 74 -23.68 3.25 14.49
N GLU A 75 -23.15 4.45 14.66
CA GLU A 75 -23.25 5.15 15.92
C GLU A 75 -24.67 5.69 16.08
N VAL A 76 -25.31 5.34 17.19
CA VAL A 76 -26.65 5.82 17.54
C VAL A 76 -26.59 6.69 18.77
N SER A 77 -27.49 7.67 18.83
CA SER A 77 -27.65 8.49 20.01
C SER A 77 -28.25 7.69 21.17
N PHE A 78 -28.03 8.17 22.41
CA PHE A 78 -28.59 7.53 23.59
C PHE A 78 -30.13 7.38 23.55
N PRO A 79 -30.92 8.37 23.10
CA PRO A 79 -32.37 8.20 22.95
C PRO A 79 -32.76 7.13 21.92
N GLU A 80 -32.07 7.07 20.77
CA GLU A 80 -32.31 6.03 19.76
C GLU A 80 -32.03 4.64 20.35
N TYR A 81 -30.97 4.49 21.13
CA TYR A 81 -30.64 3.25 21.85
C TYR A 81 -31.77 2.84 22.82
N LEU A 82 -32.29 3.77 23.63
CA LEU A 82 -33.40 3.49 24.55
C LEU A 82 -34.64 3.01 23.78
N GLN A 83 -34.95 3.66 22.66
CA GLN A 83 -36.05 3.26 21.80
C GLN A 83 -35.87 1.84 21.26
N GLN A 84 -34.65 1.43 20.89
CA GLN A 84 -34.38 0.05 20.44
C GLN A 84 -34.55 -0.99 21.56
N ILE A 85 -34.21 -0.64 22.80
CA ILE A 85 -34.46 -1.48 23.98
C ILE A 85 -35.96 -1.62 24.23
N GLU A 86 -36.71 -0.52 24.24
CA GLU A 86 -38.15 -0.50 24.47
C GLU A 86 -38.91 -1.32 23.42
N GLN A 87 -38.49 -1.22 22.16
CA GLN A 87 -39.05 -1.98 21.04
C GLN A 87 -38.63 -3.46 21.04
N LYS A 88 -37.76 -3.90 21.96
CA LYS A 88 -37.19 -5.25 22.01
C LYS A 88 -36.52 -5.67 20.70
N ASN A 89 -35.91 -4.71 20.01
CA ASN A 89 -35.23 -4.96 18.74
C ASN A 89 -33.82 -5.50 18.93
N ILE A 90 -33.28 -5.50 20.15
CA ILE A 90 -31.93 -5.97 20.46
C ILE A 90 -31.95 -7.48 20.73
N LYS A 91 -31.15 -8.22 19.96
CA LYS A 91 -30.94 -9.67 20.10
C LYS A 91 -29.93 -9.99 21.19
N GLU A 92 -28.78 -9.34 21.08
CA GLU A 92 -27.62 -9.54 21.92
C GLU A 92 -26.77 -8.27 21.97
N ALA A 93 -25.99 -8.12 23.03
CA ALA A 93 -25.11 -6.97 23.19
C ALA A 93 -23.74 -7.36 23.75
N VAL A 94 -22.72 -6.65 23.29
CA VAL A 94 -21.36 -6.72 23.85
C VAL A 94 -21.02 -5.36 24.42
N ILE A 95 -20.70 -5.32 25.70
CA ILE A 95 -20.28 -4.11 26.40
C ILE A 95 -18.77 -4.17 26.52
N LYS A 96 -18.09 -3.26 25.83
CA LYS A 96 -16.64 -3.10 25.94
C LYS A 96 -16.35 -2.03 26.98
N LYS A 97 -15.55 -2.37 27.99
CA LYS A 97 -14.99 -1.38 28.91
C LYS A 97 -13.74 -0.79 28.28
N SER A 98 -13.78 0.50 27.98
CA SER A 98 -12.61 1.25 27.49
C SER A 98 -11.70 1.63 28.66
N ASP A 99 -10.41 1.83 28.38
CA ASP A 99 -9.42 2.22 29.38
C ASP A 99 -9.71 3.61 29.98
N PHE A 100 -10.40 4.47 29.24
CA PHE A 100 -10.72 5.86 29.60
C PHE A 100 -12.03 6.02 30.39
N SER A 101 -12.38 5.07 31.25
CA SER A 101 -13.59 5.05 32.11
C SER A 101 -14.96 4.98 31.43
N ASN A 102 -15.03 5.08 30.09
CA ASN A 102 -16.27 4.93 29.33
C ASN A 102 -16.57 3.47 29.00
N PHE A 103 -17.84 3.18 28.76
CA PHE A 103 -18.30 1.89 28.26
C PHE A 103 -18.85 2.06 26.85
N VAL A 104 -18.54 1.12 25.96
CA VAL A 104 -19.10 1.08 24.61
C VAL A 104 -20.07 -0.08 24.54
N PHE A 105 -21.34 0.21 24.29
CA PHE A 105 -22.37 -0.79 24.06
C PHE A 105 -22.46 -1.06 22.56
N ILE A 106 -22.32 -2.33 22.18
CA ILE A 106 -22.44 -2.81 20.81
C ILE A 106 -23.61 -3.78 20.77
N GLY A 107 -24.75 -3.33 20.27
CA GLY A 107 -25.97 -4.13 20.17
C GLY A 107 -26.17 -4.71 18.79
N THR A 108 -26.48 -6.00 18.69
CA THR A 108 -26.94 -6.65 17.46
C THR A 108 -28.47 -6.66 17.45
N LEU A 109 -29.06 -6.17 16.37
CA LEU A 109 -30.50 -6.12 16.18
C LEU A 109 -31.06 -7.45 15.70
N ASN A 110 -32.34 -7.71 16.02
CA ASN A 110 -33.10 -8.88 15.57
C ASN A 110 -33.34 -8.86 14.05
N GLN A 111 -33.47 -7.66 13.47
CA GLN A 111 -33.69 -7.44 12.05
C GLN A 111 -32.88 -6.23 11.56
N PRO A 112 -32.45 -6.20 10.29
CA PRO A 112 -31.82 -5.03 9.71
C PRO A 112 -32.81 -3.86 9.70
N ILE A 113 -32.40 -2.71 10.25
CA ILE A 113 -33.17 -1.47 10.18
C ILE A 113 -32.52 -0.57 9.12
N GLU A 114 -33.33 0.09 8.31
CA GLU A 114 -32.84 1.06 7.35
C GLU A 114 -32.74 2.46 7.99
N LYS A 115 -31.55 3.06 7.96
CA LYS A 115 -31.39 4.50 8.25
C LYS A 115 -31.21 5.24 6.94
N ARG A 116 -32.10 6.22 6.68
CA ARG A 116 -31.86 7.19 5.61
C ARG A 116 -30.74 8.13 6.05
N SER A 117 -29.65 8.14 5.30
CA SER A 117 -28.62 9.15 5.42
C SER A 117 -29.11 10.50 4.88
N SER A 118 -28.57 11.60 5.40
CA SER A 118 -28.81 12.96 4.88
C SER A 118 -28.47 13.12 3.40
N SER A 119 -27.69 12.19 2.82
CA SER A 119 -27.32 12.13 1.41
C SER A 119 -28.35 11.42 0.51
N GLY A 120 -29.45 10.90 1.08
CA GLY A 120 -30.49 10.17 0.34
C GLY A 120 -30.21 8.67 0.15
N SER A 121 -29.04 8.17 0.56
CA SER A 121 -28.76 6.73 0.58
C SER A 121 -29.42 6.05 1.79
N SER A 122 -30.12 4.94 1.56
CA SER A 122 -30.62 4.06 2.62
C SER A 122 -29.59 2.96 2.86
N THR A 123 -29.08 2.84 4.08
CA THR A 123 -28.18 1.75 4.45
C THR A 123 -28.83 0.95 5.56
N ALA A 124 -29.03 -0.35 5.30
CA ALA A 124 -29.48 -1.29 6.32
C ALA A 124 -28.33 -1.57 7.28
N TYR A 125 -28.61 -1.51 8.58
CA TYR A 125 -27.66 -1.83 9.63
C TYR A 125 -28.26 -2.86 10.58
N THR A 126 -27.39 -3.73 11.10
CA THR A 126 -27.76 -4.75 12.09
C THR A 126 -27.01 -4.59 13.40
N ARG A 127 -26.02 -3.69 13.45
CA ARG A 127 -25.24 -3.39 14.65
C ARG A 127 -25.33 -1.90 14.98
N ILE A 128 -25.63 -1.62 16.23
CA ILE A 128 -25.66 -0.27 16.79
C ILE A 128 -24.54 -0.12 17.82
N VAL A 129 -23.91 1.04 17.83
CA VAL A 129 -22.87 1.40 18.78
C VAL A 129 -23.31 2.65 19.54
N VAL A 130 -23.25 2.60 20.86
CA VAL A 130 -23.51 3.76 21.72
C VAL A 130 -22.47 3.82 22.83
N VAL A 131 -21.95 5.02 23.07
CA VAL A 131 -21.03 5.28 24.18
C VAL A 131 -21.85 5.59 25.43
N LEU A 132 -21.63 4.81 26.48
CA LEU A 132 -22.26 4.96 27.78
C LEU A 132 -21.27 5.60 28.75
N PRO A 133 -21.68 6.67 29.47
CA PRO A 133 -20.82 7.35 30.42
C PRO A 133 -20.56 6.50 31.68
N TYR A 134 -21.50 5.63 32.05
CA TYR A 134 -21.37 4.68 33.15
C TYR A 134 -22.34 3.51 32.95
N VAL A 135 -22.05 2.39 33.61
CA VAL A 135 -22.93 1.23 33.71
C VAL A 135 -23.13 0.94 35.19
N ASP A 136 -24.34 1.18 35.68
CA ASP A 136 -24.74 0.96 37.08
C ASP A 136 -25.76 -0.18 37.21
N SER A 137 -26.26 -0.42 38.42
CA SER A 137 -27.28 -1.43 38.67
C SER A 137 -28.61 -1.13 37.97
N ALA A 138 -28.97 0.14 37.74
CA ALA A 138 -30.20 0.52 37.08
C ALA A 138 -30.15 0.15 35.58
N VAL A 139 -29.02 0.40 34.93
CA VAL A 139 -28.77 -0.01 33.54
C VAL A 139 -28.80 -1.53 33.40
N ILE A 140 -28.18 -2.27 34.33
CA ILE A 140 -28.22 -3.73 34.32
C ILE A 140 -29.65 -4.26 34.52
N GLN A 141 -30.43 -3.66 35.41
CA GLN A 141 -31.84 -4.01 35.59
C GLN A 141 -32.67 -3.75 34.33
N GLN A 142 -32.40 -2.65 33.62
CA GLN A 142 -33.05 -2.34 32.35
C GLN A 142 -32.75 -3.43 31.31
N TRP A 143 -31.50 -3.87 31.20
CA TRP A 143 -31.11 -4.96 30.29
C TRP A 143 -31.76 -6.29 30.67
N ASN A 144 -31.80 -6.62 31.96
CA ASN A 144 -32.47 -7.82 32.46
C ASN A 144 -33.98 -7.80 32.18
N THR A 145 -34.61 -6.64 32.29
CA THR A 145 -36.05 -6.45 32.00
C THR A 145 -36.32 -6.55 30.49
N ALA A 146 -35.42 -6.04 29.67
CA ALA A 146 -35.49 -6.15 28.22
C ALA A 146 -35.31 -7.59 27.73
N GLY A 147 -34.53 -8.40 28.44
CA GLY A 147 -34.40 -9.84 28.24
C GLY A 147 -33.46 -10.26 27.11
N PHE A 148 -32.57 -9.38 26.65
CA PHE A 148 -31.55 -9.71 25.65
C PHE A 148 -30.28 -10.27 26.30
N LYS A 149 -29.50 -11.05 25.55
CA LYS A 149 -28.23 -11.61 26.04
C LYS A 149 -27.15 -10.54 26.00
N TYR A 150 -26.42 -10.35 27.09
CA TYR A 150 -25.31 -9.40 27.10
C TYR A 150 -24.03 -10.02 27.65
N ASN A 151 -22.89 -9.56 27.13
CA ASN A 151 -21.57 -9.93 27.63
C ASN A 151 -20.73 -8.68 27.88
N ILE A 152 -20.03 -8.64 29.01
CA ILE A 152 -19.14 -7.53 29.36
C ILE A 152 -17.70 -8.01 29.19
N ILE A 153 -17.01 -7.41 28.23
CA ILE A 153 -15.60 -7.69 27.95
C ILE A 153 -14.76 -6.44 28.22
N ARG A 154 -13.49 -6.64 28.58
CA ARG A 154 -12.53 -5.54 28.50
C ARG A 154 -12.19 -5.32 27.03
N GLU A 155 -12.11 -4.07 26.62
CA GLU A 155 -11.66 -3.77 25.28
C GLU A 155 -10.22 -4.30 25.12
N ASP A 156 -10.02 -5.19 24.16
CA ASP A 156 -8.68 -5.65 23.83
C ASP A 156 -7.89 -4.46 23.32
N SER A 157 -6.94 -4.02 24.13
CA SER A 157 -5.72 -3.30 23.75
C SER A 157 -5.74 -2.74 22.33
N THR A 158 -6.34 -1.57 22.14
CA THR A 158 -6.44 -0.84 20.86
C THR A 158 -5.07 -0.70 20.15
N TRP A 159 -3.98 -0.81 20.91
CA TRP A 159 -2.61 -0.84 20.39
C TRP A 159 -2.29 -2.07 19.54
N LEU A 160 -2.86 -3.25 19.82
CA LEU A 160 -2.69 -4.45 18.99
C LEU A 160 -3.37 -4.25 17.64
N ASN A 161 -4.61 -3.74 17.63
CA ASN A 161 -5.29 -3.37 16.40
C ASN A 161 -4.50 -2.31 15.60
N SER A 162 -3.91 -1.35 16.30
CA SER A 162 -3.02 -0.34 15.70
C SER A 162 -1.71 -0.92 15.17
N LEU A 163 -1.16 -1.97 15.81
CA LEU A 163 0.02 -2.68 15.32
C LEU A 163 -0.29 -3.45 14.04
N TYR A 164 -1.46 -4.11 13.99
CA TYR A 164 -1.94 -4.81 12.80
C TYR A 164 -2.19 -3.87 11.62
N SER A 165 -2.67 -2.64 11.86
CA SER A 165 -2.87 -1.66 10.79
C SER A 165 -1.54 -1.09 10.24
N VAL A 166 -0.48 -1.07 11.04
CA VAL A 166 0.86 -0.61 10.63
C VAL A 166 1.70 -1.72 9.96
N LEU A 167 1.40 -2.99 10.19
CA LEU A 167 2.11 -4.14 9.61
C LEU A 167 2.30 -4.07 8.08
N PRO A 168 1.28 -3.71 7.27
CA PRO A 168 1.45 -3.56 5.82
C PRO A 168 2.49 -2.52 5.44
N TRP A 169 2.54 -1.38 6.15
CA TRP A 169 3.51 -0.32 5.91
C TRP A 169 4.93 -0.76 6.24
N VAL A 170 5.10 -1.44 7.38
CA VAL A 170 6.39 -2.00 7.80
C VAL A 170 6.89 -3.04 6.80
N PHE A 171 5.98 -3.89 6.28
CA PHE A 171 6.34 -4.89 5.27
C PHE A 171 6.83 -4.24 3.97
N ILE A 172 6.13 -3.22 3.45
CA ILE A 172 6.57 -2.47 2.27
C ILE A 172 7.94 -1.83 2.51
N PHE A 173 8.12 -1.18 3.67
CA PHE A 173 9.38 -0.52 4.02
C PHE A 173 10.53 -1.53 4.13
N ALA A 174 10.30 -2.69 4.74
CA ALA A 174 11.29 -3.76 4.84
C ALA A 174 11.72 -4.29 3.47
N VAL A 175 10.77 -4.49 2.55
CA VAL A 175 11.05 -4.89 1.17
C VAL A 175 11.87 -3.80 0.45
N TRP A 176 11.50 -2.54 0.61
CA TRP A 176 12.23 -1.41 0.01
C TRP A 176 13.67 -1.31 0.51
N LEU A 177 13.89 -1.43 1.83
CA LEU A 177 15.22 -1.51 2.42
C LEU A 177 16.03 -2.70 1.89
N PHE A 178 15.40 -3.86 1.75
CA PHE A 178 16.04 -5.06 1.20
C PHE A 178 16.50 -4.85 -0.26
N VAL A 179 15.67 -4.20 -1.09
CA VAL A 179 16.02 -3.87 -2.48
C VAL A 179 17.16 -2.86 -2.54
N MET A 180 17.12 -1.79 -1.74
CA MET A 180 18.21 -0.80 -1.69
C MET A 180 19.53 -1.44 -1.25
N ARG A 181 19.49 -2.33 -0.25
CA ARG A 181 20.66 -3.08 0.19
C ARG A 181 21.25 -3.94 -0.92
N ARG A 182 20.40 -4.54 -1.76
CA ARG A 182 20.86 -5.33 -2.92
C ARG A 182 21.54 -4.47 -3.99
N MET A 183 21.10 -3.23 -4.19
CA MET A 183 21.68 -2.34 -5.20
C MET A 183 23.02 -1.74 -4.77
N GLN A 184 23.22 -1.52 -3.46
CA GLN A 184 24.48 -0.98 -2.94
C GLN A 184 25.61 -2.04 -2.84
N GLY A 185 25.32 -3.33 -3.06
CA GLY A 185 26.30 -4.43 -3.02
C GLY A 185 26.90 -4.86 -4.37
N GLY A 186 26.61 -4.15 -5.46
CA GLY A 186 27.13 -4.47 -6.81
C GLY A 186 28.42 -3.72 -7.20
N GLY A 187 29.07 -3.05 -6.25
CA GLY A 187 30.25 -2.21 -6.49
C GLY A 187 31.34 -2.43 -5.46
N VAL A 188 31.95 -3.62 -5.48
CA VAL A 188 33.35 -3.88 -5.08
C VAL A 188 33.89 -5.03 -5.90
#